data_AF-A0A7K4I7P5-F1
#
_entry.id   AF-A0A7K4I7P5-F1
#
_cell.length_a   1.000
_cell.length_b   1.000
_cell.length_c   1.000
_cell.angle_alpha   90.00
_cell.angle_beta   90.00
_cell.angle_gamma   90.00
#
_symmetry.space_group_name_H-M   'P 1'
#
loop_
_entity.id
_entity.type
_entity.pdbx_description
1 polymer ?
#
loop_
_entity_poly.entity_id
_entity_poly.type
_entity_poly.pdbx_seq_one_letter_code
_entity_poly.pdbx_strand_id
1 'polypeptide(L)' 'MEEEQQKRYAGKCFDCGGLLELVELDIQGVNKIMQCRDCGLFHIYKKDFLGRYKLAKITKILDKP' A
#
# COMPACT_ATOMS: atom_id res chain seq x y z
N MET A 1 -23.43 -11.15 -12.73
CA MET A 1 -23.00 -10.01 -13.55
C MET A 1 -22.53 -8.95 -12.57
N GLU A 2 -21.21 -8.65 -12.59
CA GLU A 2 -20.53 -7.48 -11.99
C GLU A 2 -20.53 -7.46 -10.44
N GLU A 3 -19.44 -7.46 -9.66
CA GLU A 3 -18.18 -6.70 -9.73
C GLU A 3 -17.10 -7.26 -8.75
N GLU A 4 -16.64 -8.51 -8.86
CA GLU A 4 -15.68 -9.08 -7.87
C GLU A 4 -14.19 -8.69 -8.06
N GLN A 5 -13.83 -7.81 -9.00
CA GLN A 5 -12.41 -7.67 -9.41
C GLN A 5 -11.81 -6.26 -9.47
N GLN A 6 -12.50 -5.20 -9.04
CA GLN A 6 -11.98 -3.84 -9.23
C GLN A 6 -11.84 -3.06 -7.92
N LYS A 7 -10.81 -3.37 -7.11
CA LYS A 7 -10.33 -2.44 -6.04
C LYS A 7 -9.00 -2.80 -5.37
N ARG A 8 -8.14 -3.66 -5.95
CA ARG A 8 -6.79 -3.89 -5.38
C ARG A 8 -5.82 -2.73 -5.63
N TYR A 9 -6.13 -1.85 -6.60
CA TYR A 9 -5.37 -0.65 -6.90
C TYR A 9 -6.11 0.56 -6.32
N ALA A 10 -5.59 1.14 -5.26
CA ALA A 10 -6.28 2.19 -4.49
C ALA A 10 -5.41 3.43 -4.25
N GLY A 11 -4.26 3.55 -4.93
CA GLY A 11 -3.35 4.66 -4.69
C GLY A 11 -2.44 4.98 -5.87
N LYS A 12 -1.91 6.20 -5.85
CA LYS A 12 -0.83 6.65 -6.72
C LYS A 12 0.47 6.67 -5.94
N CYS A 13 1.55 6.26 -6.59
CA CYS A 13 2.88 6.33 -6.02
C CYS A 13 3.23 7.79 -5.78
N PHE A 14 3.70 8.09 -4.57
CA PHE A 14 4.14 9.43 -4.21
C PHE A 14 5.28 9.96 -5.09
N ASP A 15 6.14 9.07 -5.59
CA ASP A 15 7.34 9.42 -6.35
C ASP A 15 7.06 9.55 -7.85
N CYS A 16 6.68 8.46 -8.51
CA CYS A 16 6.47 8.46 -9.97
C CYS A 16 5.02 8.66 -10.42
N GLY A 17 4.06 8.78 -9.50
CA GLY A 17 2.62 8.85 -9.83
C GLY A 17 2.00 7.53 -10.32
N GLY A 18 2.83 6.48 -10.44
CA GLY A 18 2.45 5.14 -10.89
C GLY A 18 1.42 4.43 -10.01
N LEU A 19 0.88 3.31 -10.47
CA LEU A 19 -0.17 2.60 -9.73
C LEU A 19 0.39 1.84 -8.53
N LEU A 20 -0.24 2.01 -7.37
CA LEU A 20 0.05 1.24 -6.16
C LEU A 20 -0.87 0.02 -6.05
N GLU A 21 -0.24 -1.13 -5.87
CA GLU A 21 -0.89 -2.40 -5.56
C GLU A 21 -0.80 -2.74 -4.09
N LEU A 22 -1.89 -3.26 -3.52
CA LEU A 22 -1.81 -3.89 -2.21
C LEU A 22 -1.01 -5.19 -2.30
N VAL A 23 0.14 -5.24 -1.61
CA VAL A 23 0.99 -6.44 -1.53
C VAL A 23 0.72 -7.18 -0.23
N GLU A 24 0.66 -6.46 0.87
CA GLU A 24 0.48 -7.06 2.19
C GLU A 24 -0.45 -6.20 3.04
N LEU A 25 -1.34 -6.87 3.77
CA LEU A 25 -2.15 -6.27 4.80
C LEU A 25 -1.92 -7.11 6.05
N ASP A 26 -1.48 -6.47 7.13
CA ASP A 26 -1.29 -7.10 8.42
C ASP A 26 -2.60 -7.79 8.86
N ILE A 27 -2.50 -8.93 9.56
CA ILE A 27 -3.65 -9.72 10.01
C ILE A 27 -4.53 -8.87 10.95
N GLN A 28 -3.91 -7.99 11.74
CA GLN A 28 -4.62 -7.04 12.60
C GLN A 28 -5.19 -5.84 11.83
N GLY A 29 -4.90 -5.72 10.53
CA GLY A 29 -5.29 -4.60 9.68
C GLY A 29 -4.62 -3.28 10.06
N VAL A 30 -3.59 -3.30 10.91
CA VAL A 30 -2.90 -2.10 11.41
C VAL A 30 -1.97 -1.54 10.34
N ASN A 31 -1.21 -2.41 9.67
CA ASN A 31 -0.29 -2.01 8.61
C ASN A 31 -0.82 -2.47 7.25
N LYS A 32 -0.71 -1.58 6.27
CA LYS A 32 -1.08 -1.80 4.88
C LYS A 32 0.13 -1.46 4.02
N ILE A 33 0.70 -2.44 3.35
CA ILE A 33 1.85 -2.28 2.47
C ILE A 33 1.37 -2.31 1.04
N MET A 34 1.65 -1.23 0.32
CA MET A 34 1.41 -1.15 -1.10
C MET A 34 2.74 -1.08 -1.86
N GLN A 35 2.81 -1.62 -3.08
CA GLN A 35 3.99 -1.51 -3.94
C GLN A 35 3.62 -0.83 -5.25
N CYS A 36 4.48 0.06 -5.72
CA CYS A 36 4.34 0.66 -7.03
C CYS A 36 4.78 -0.31 -8.13
N ARG A 37 3.90 -0.51 -9.12
CA ARG A 37 4.23 -1.31 -10.32
C ARG A 37 5.36 -0.75 -11.16
N ASP A 38 5.49 0.58 -11.19
CA ASP A 38 6.39 1.25 -12.13
C ASP A 38 7.80 1.43 -11.55
N CYS A 39 7.92 1.90 -10.30
CA CYS A 39 9.22 2.18 -9.67
C CYS A 39 9.64 1.15 -8.61
N GLY A 40 8.76 0.21 -8.26
CA GLY A 40 9.02 -0.84 -7.27
C GLY A 40 9.04 -0.37 -5.81
N LEU A 41 8.78 0.91 -5.53
CA LEU A 41 8.74 1.44 -4.15
C LEU A 41 7.58 0.84 -3.35
N PHE A 42 7.86 0.51 -2.09
CA PHE A 42 6.88 0.09 -1.10
C PHE A 42 6.40 1.28 -0.27
N HIS A 43 5.09 1.50 -0.25
CA HIS A 43 4.38 2.49 0.55
C HIS A 43 3.70 1.79 1.71
N ILE A 44 4.25 1.97 2.89
CA ILE A 44 3.75 1.41 4.14
C ILE A 44 2.81 2.44 4.76
N TYR A 45 1.55 2.07 4.90
CA TYR A 45 0.51 2.85 5.57
C TYR A 45 0.20 2.23 6.93
N LYS A 46 0.12 3.06 7.96
CA LYS A 46 -0.28 2.65 9.30
C LYS A 46 -1.64 3.23 9.63
N LYS A 47 -2.51 2.42 10.21
CA LYS A 47 -3.81 2.82 10.72
C LYS A 47 -3.61 3.67 11.98
N ASP A 48 -4.17 4.86 12.00
CA ASP A 48 -4.19 5.72 13.17
C ASP A 48 -5.32 5.34 14.14
N PHE A 49 -5.35 5.96 15.32
CA PHE A 49 -6.34 5.69 16.36
C PHE A 49 -7.78 6.04 15.93
N LEU A 50 -7.93 6.88 14.88
CA LEU A 50 -9.20 7.23 14.25
C LEU A 50 -9.60 6.25 13.12
N GLY A 51 -8.81 5.21 12.91
CA GLY A 51 -9.07 4.18 11.91
C GLY A 51 -8.69 4.55 10.47
N ARG A 52 -7.97 5.65 10.25
CA ARG A 52 -7.53 6.11 8.92
C ARG A 52 -6.12 5.61 8.64
N TYR A 53 -5.86 5.19 7.40
CA TYR A 53 -4.51 4.85 6.95
C TYR A 53 -3.73 6.10 6.61
N LYS A 54 -2.59 6.30 7.28
CA LYS A 54 -1.62 7.36 6.94
C LYS A 54 -0.33 6.73 6.43
N LEU A 55 0.25 7.35 5.42
CA LEU A 55 1.54 6.94 4.90
C LEU A 55 2.59 7.11 6.01
N ALA A 56 3.19 6.00 6.43
CA ALA A 56 4.16 5.95 7.50
C ALA A 56 5.60 5.90 6.97
N LYS A 57 5.84 5.13 5.91
CA LYS A 57 7.17 4.97 5.32
C LYS A 57 7.08 4.65 3.84
N ILE A 58 8.04 5.17 3.06
CA ILE A 58 8.30 4.73 1.70
C ILE A 58 9.69 4.10 1.68
N THR A 59 9.84 2.92 1.10
CA THR A 59 11.13 2.23 0.99
C THR A 59 11.25 1.43 -0.30
N LYS A 60 12.46 1.31 -0.82
CA LYS A 60 12.78 0.42 -1.97
C LYS A 60 13.10 -1.00 -1.53
N ILE A 61 13.45 -1.16 -0.25
CA ILE A 61 13.85 -2.42 0.37
C ILE A 61 12.87 -2.68 1.51
N LEU A 62 12.04 -3.72 1.41
CA LEU A 62 11.43 -4.31 2.60
C LEU A 62 12.58 -5.03 3.30
N ASP A 63 13.20 -4.38 4.30
CA ASP A 63 14.18 -5.02 5.16
C ASP A 63 13.52 -6.27 5.76
N LYS A 64 13.85 -7.42 5.17
CA LYS A 64 13.49 -8.71 5.69
C LYS A 64 14.58 -9.03 6.71
N PRO A 65 14.28 -9.08 8.03
CA PRO A 65 15.27 -9.44 9.03
C PRO A 65 15.79 -10.86 8.80
#